data_AF-A0A292S6M3-F1
#
_entry.id   AF-A0A292S6M3-F1
#
_cell.length_a   1.000
_cell.length_b   1.000
_cell.length_c   1.000
_cell.angle_alpha   90.00
_cell.angle_beta   90.00
_cell.angle_gamma   90.00
#
_symmetry.space_group_name_H-M   'P 1'
#
loop_
_entity.id
_entity.type
_entity.pdbx_description
1 polymer ?
#
loop_
_entity_poly.entity_id
_entity_poly.type
_entity_poly.pdbx_seq_one_letter_code
_entity_poly.pdbx_strand_id
1 'polypeptide(L)'
;MSDNNSSGKFVSADTTKIANFEKQSAEVITEFATIKNEFNRINKELLASWKGVGADAYSTEIAHILEKIGSVEDVLKAINESAVKDIRDSYSQVDDELGEFNRNPNSGTEE
;
A
#
# COMPACT_ATOMS: atom_id res chain seq x y z
N MET A 1 -36.23 34.18 -3.79
CA MET A 1 -35.76 32.95 -4.44
C MET A 1 -34.41 33.26 -5.05
N SER A 2 -33.34 32.80 -4.42
CA SER A 2 -32.01 32.76 -5.01
C SER A 2 -31.44 31.41 -4.63
N ASP A 3 -31.33 30.55 -5.63
CA ASP A 3 -30.76 29.22 -5.56
C ASP A 3 -29.28 29.35 -5.19
N ASN A 4 -28.95 29.08 -3.93
CA ASN A 4 -27.58 28.74 -3.56
C ASN A 4 -27.36 27.27 -3.94
N ASN A 5 -27.09 27.07 -5.22
CA ASN A 5 -26.47 25.85 -5.73
C ASN A 5 -25.06 25.75 -5.13
N SER A 6 -24.97 25.27 -3.89
CA SER A 6 -23.74 24.72 -3.35
C SER A 6 -23.65 23.28 -3.85
N SER A 7 -23.17 23.11 -5.08
CA SER A 7 -22.74 21.84 -5.67
C SER A 7 -21.48 21.29 -4.97
N GLY A 8 -21.40 21.44 -3.65
CA GLY A 8 -20.35 20.86 -2.81
C GLY A 8 -20.66 19.39 -2.68
N LYS A 9 -19.81 18.55 -3.27
CA LYS A 9 -19.82 17.10 -3.05
C LYS A 9 -19.79 16.88 -1.53
N PHE A 10 -20.88 16.35 -0.97
CA PHE A 10 -20.95 16.01 0.45
C PHE A 10 -19.95 14.88 0.69
N VAL A 11 -18.94 15.12 1.54
CA VAL A 11 -17.96 14.11 1.96
C VAL A 11 -18.26 13.83 3.43
N SER A 12 -18.81 12.65 3.71
CA SER A 12 -19.15 12.16 5.04
C SER A 12 -17.95 11.60 5.79
N ALA A 13 -16.94 11.06 5.10
CA ALA A 13 -15.72 10.53 5.71
C ALA A 13 -14.45 11.05 5.03
N ASP A 14 -13.56 11.72 5.77
CA ASP A 14 -12.24 12.11 5.28
C ASP A 14 -11.32 10.88 5.16
N THR A 15 -11.27 10.30 3.96
CA THR A 15 -10.42 9.16 3.62
C THR A 15 -9.01 9.56 3.16
N THR A 16 -8.68 10.86 3.16
CA THR A 16 -7.39 11.37 2.66
C THR A 16 -6.21 10.73 3.39
N LYS A 17 -6.34 10.47 4.69
CA LYS A 17 -5.30 9.80 5.49
C LYS A 17 -5.06 8.36 5.05
N ILE A 18 -6.13 7.63 4.70
CA ILE A 18 -6.03 6.24 4.22
C ILE A 18 -5.42 6.21 2.82
N ALA A 19 -5.86 7.11 1.93
CA ALA A 19 -5.28 7.25 0.59
C ALA A 19 -3.78 7.63 0.64
N ASN A 20 -3.39 8.52 1.56
CA ASN A 20 -1.99 8.86 1.77
C ASN A 20 -1.18 7.67 2.30
N PHE A 21 -1.74 6.88 3.21
CA PHE A 21 -1.10 5.67 3.71
C PHE A 21 -0.86 4.64 2.60
N GLU A 22 -1.87 4.37 1.76
CA GLU A 22 -1.73 3.47 0.59
C GLU A 22 -0.60 3.90 -0.33
N LYS A 23 -0.57 5.21 -0.66
CA LYS A 23 0.48 5.78 -1.51
C LYS A 23 1.86 5.61 -0.89
N GLN A 24 2.04 6.02 0.36
CA GLN A 24 3.32 5.91 1.08
C GLN A 24 3.79 4.47 1.17
N SER A 25 2.86 3.55 1.42
CA SER A 25 3.20 2.14 1.55
C SER A 25 3.62 1.53 0.21
N ALA A 26 2.99 1.92 -0.92
CA ALA A 26 3.44 1.53 -2.26
C ALA A 26 4.83 2.09 -2.60
N GLU A 27 5.12 3.33 -2.20
CA GLU A 27 6.45 3.94 -2.35
C GLU A 27 7.50 3.16 -1.54
N VAL A 28 7.21 2.81 -0.29
CA VAL A 28 8.11 2.02 0.57
C VAL A 28 8.37 0.63 -0.01
N ILE A 29 7.36 -0.06 -0.54
CA ILE A 29 7.54 -1.36 -1.22
C ILE A 29 8.50 -1.23 -2.40
N THR A 30 8.37 -0.16 -3.19
CA THR A 30 9.22 0.10 -4.36
C THR A 30 10.66 0.42 -3.95
N GLU A 31 10.85 1.24 -2.92
CA GLU A 31 12.17 1.56 -2.37
C GLU A 31 12.84 0.30 -1.81
N PHE A 32 12.09 -0.52 -1.08
CA PHE A 32 12.57 -1.78 -0.52
C PHE A 32 13.03 -2.76 -1.62
N ALA A 33 12.25 -2.90 -2.69
CA ALA A 33 12.64 -3.72 -3.84
C ALA A 33 13.93 -3.22 -4.51
N THR A 34 14.11 -1.89 -4.59
CA THR A 34 15.33 -1.27 -5.12
C THR A 34 16.54 -1.59 -4.24
N ILE A 35 16.41 -1.44 -2.92
CA ILE A 35 17.47 -1.77 -1.95
C ILE A 35 17.86 -3.25 -2.05
N LYS A 36 16.88 -4.16 -2.13
CA LYS A 36 17.10 -5.60 -2.29
C LYS A 36 17.88 -5.92 -3.57
N ASN A 37 17.57 -5.23 -4.67
CA ASN A 37 18.28 -5.40 -5.94
C ASN A 37 19.73 -4.90 -5.87
N GLU A 38 19.97 -3.73 -5.26
CA GLU A 38 21.32 -3.21 -5.07
C GLU A 38 22.17 -4.07 -4.12
N PHE A 39 21.56 -4.56 -3.03
CA PHE A 39 22.21 -5.51 -2.12
C PHE A 39 22.64 -6.78 -2.87
N ASN A 40 21.75 -7.36 -3.69
CA ASN A 40 22.08 -8.50 -4.54
C ASN A 40 23.20 -8.22 -5.53
N ARG A 41 23.18 -7.05 -6.18
CA ARG A 41 24.20 -6.64 -7.15
C ARG A 41 25.57 -6.54 -6.49
N ILE A 42 25.67 -5.80 -5.39
CA ILE A 42 26.92 -5.60 -4.62
C ILE A 42 27.50 -6.95 -4.17
N ASN A 43 26.66 -7.81 -3.61
CA ASN A 43 27.09 -9.13 -3.13
C ASN A 43 27.57 -10.04 -4.25
N LYS A 44 26.90 -9.99 -5.41
CA LYS A 44 27.32 -10.74 -6.60
C LYS A 44 28.68 -10.26 -7.11
N GLU A 45 28.90 -8.95 -7.16
CA GLU A 45 30.20 -8.36 -7.56
C GLU A 45 31.32 -8.73 -6.59
N LEU A 46 31.05 -8.67 -5.28
CA LEU A 46 32.01 -9.05 -4.24
C LEU A 46 32.40 -10.53 -4.36
N LEU A 47 31.42 -11.43 -4.41
CA LEU A 47 31.64 -12.88 -4.48
C LEU A 47 32.20 -13.36 -5.84
N ALA A 48 32.13 -12.53 -6.88
CA ALA A 48 32.80 -12.82 -8.14
C ALA A 48 34.33 -12.84 -7.95
N SER A 49 34.85 -11.90 -7.15
CA SER A 49 36.30 -11.70 -6.93
C SER A 49 36.83 -12.39 -5.66
N TRP A 50 35.99 -12.57 -4.64
CA TRP A 50 36.36 -13.21 -3.38
C TRP A 50 36.02 -14.70 -3.36
N LYS A 51 37.00 -15.56 -3.03
CA LYS A 51 36.87 -17.03 -2.98
C LYS A 51 37.41 -17.60 -1.67
N GLY A 52 36.97 -18.82 -1.35
CA GLY A 52 37.40 -19.60 -0.18
C GLY A 52 36.36 -19.62 0.94
N VAL A 53 36.69 -20.29 2.04
CA VAL A 53 35.75 -20.61 3.13
C VAL A 53 35.03 -19.37 3.70
N GLY A 54 35.71 -18.22 3.76
CA GLY A 54 35.10 -16.96 4.20
C GLY A 54 34.03 -16.45 3.22
N ALA A 55 34.25 -16.59 1.91
CA ALA A 55 33.27 -16.24 0.89
C ALA A 55 32.05 -17.18 0.94
N ASP A 56 32.26 -18.47 1.21
CA ASP A 56 31.18 -19.45 1.35
C ASP A 56 30.28 -19.17 2.57
N ALA A 57 30.90 -18.86 3.72
CA ALA A 57 30.18 -18.46 4.92
C ALA A 57 29.39 -17.16 4.70
N TYR A 58 30.02 -16.17 4.05
CA TYR A 58 29.37 -14.91 3.70
C TYR A 58 28.19 -15.12 2.74
N SER A 59 28.35 -15.97 1.72
CA SER A 59 27.27 -16.31 0.78
C SER A 59 26.07 -16.94 1.48
N THR A 60 26.31 -17.79 2.47
CA THR A 60 25.25 -18.38 3.29
C THR A 60 24.48 -17.30 4.06
N GLU A 61 25.19 -16.36 4.66
CA GLU A 61 24.55 -15.28 5.42
C GLU A 61 23.75 -14.33 4.51
N ILE A 62 24.25 -14.03 3.31
CA ILE A 62 23.49 -13.27 2.30
C ILE A 62 22.18 -13.97 1.96
N ALA A 63 22.20 -15.30 1.78
CA ALA A 63 20.99 -16.06 1.47
C ALA A 63 19.94 -15.94 2.59
N HIS A 64 20.37 -16.05 3.86
CA HIS A 64 19.47 -15.85 5.01
C HIS A 64 18.92 -14.42 5.09
N ILE A 65 19.74 -13.40 4.79
CA ILE A 65 19.29 -12.01 4.77
C ILE A 65 18.24 -11.82 3.67
N LEU A 66 18.47 -12.35 2.47
CA LEU A 66 17.53 -12.25 1.34
C LEU A 66 16.20 -12.95 1.63
N GLU A 67 16.23 -14.10 2.28
CA GLU A 67 15.03 -14.83 2.73
C GLU A 67 14.20 -13.95 3.69
N LYS A 68 14.83 -13.40 4.73
CA LYS A 68 14.16 -12.53 5.71
C LYS A 68 13.60 -11.25 5.07
N ILE A 69 14.37 -10.64 4.17
CA ILE A 69 13.95 -9.46 3.41
C ILE A 69 12.72 -9.78 2.56
N GLY A 70 12.70 -10.94 1.89
CA GLY A 70 11.54 -11.40 1.12
C GLY A 70 10.28 -11.50 1.98
N SER A 71 10.38 -12.10 3.17
CA SER A 71 9.22 -12.20 4.08
C SER A 71 8.66 -10.84 4.52
N VAL A 72 9.51 -9.82 4.70
CA VAL A 72 9.05 -8.46 5.04
C VAL A 72 8.31 -7.81 3.87
N GLU A 73 8.77 -8.02 2.64
CA GLU A 73 8.09 -7.54 1.42
C GLU A 73 6.67 -8.11 1.32
N ASP A 74 6.51 -9.41 1.59
CA ASP A 74 5.23 -10.10 1.52
C ASP A 74 4.25 -9.58 2.58
N VAL A 75 4.72 -9.31 3.80
CA VAL A 75 3.90 -8.71 4.88
C VAL A 75 3.43 -7.31 4.49
N LEU A 76 4.31 -6.47 3.93
CA LEU A 76 3.97 -5.11 3.51
C LEU A 76 2.94 -5.12 2.37
N LYS A 77 3.10 -6.03 1.40
CA LYS A 77 2.10 -6.23 0.33
C LYS A 77 0.76 -6.69 0.91
N ALA A 78 0.77 -7.69 1.79
CA ALA A 78 -0.45 -8.20 2.41
C ALA A 78 -1.23 -7.10 3.14
N ILE A 79 -0.56 -6.25 3.92
CA ILE A 79 -1.20 -5.13 4.64
C ILE A 79 -1.85 -4.15 3.64
N ASN A 80 -1.15 -3.80 2.57
CA ASN A 80 -1.68 -2.88 1.55
C ASN A 80 -2.84 -3.46 0.75
N GLU A 81 -2.70 -4.70 0.29
CA GLU A 81 -3.63 -5.31 -0.66
C GLU A 81 -4.86 -5.90 0.01
N SER A 82 -4.84 -6.10 1.33
CA SER A 82 -6.00 -6.52 2.12
C SER A 82 -6.50 -5.38 3.00
N ALA A 83 -6.03 -5.29 4.25
CA ALA A 83 -6.62 -4.47 5.29
C ALA A 83 -6.80 -3.00 4.90
N VAL A 84 -5.78 -2.37 4.30
CA VAL A 84 -5.84 -0.94 3.99
C VAL A 84 -6.81 -0.66 2.85
N LYS A 85 -6.70 -1.44 1.77
CA LYS A 85 -7.58 -1.32 0.60
C LYS A 85 -9.03 -1.64 0.97
N ASP A 86 -9.27 -2.70 1.72
CA ASP A 86 -10.60 -3.10 2.18
C ASP A 86 -11.25 -2.00 3.04
N ILE A 87 -10.46 -1.38 3.93
CA ILE A 87 -10.92 -0.23 4.73
C ILE A 87 -11.27 0.94 3.81
N ARG A 88 -10.41 1.30 2.85
CA ARG A 88 -10.68 2.39 1.92
C ARG A 88 -11.93 2.15 1.09
N ASP A 89 -12.08 0.95 0.53
CA ASP A 89 -13.20 0.58 -0.33
C ASP A 89 -14.51 0.62 0.48
N SER A 90 -14.51 0.08 1.71
CA SER A 90 -15.66 0.14 2.62
C SER A 90 -16.06 1.58 2.97
N TYR A 91 -15.09 2.45 3.31
CA TYR A 91 -15.39 3.85 3.61
C TYR A 91 -15.86 4.62 2.38
N SER A 92 -15.31 4.34 1.20
CA SER A 92 -15.74 4.98 -0.04
C SER A 92 -17.16 4.58 -0.41
N GLN A 93 -17.51 3.30 -0.24
CA GLN A 93 -18.87 2.82 -0.46
C GLN A 93 -19.88 3.49 0.48
N VAL A 94 -19.56 3.59 1.77
CA VAL A 94 -20.43 4.28 2.75
C VAL A 94 -20.59 5.77 2.40
N ASP A 95 -19.52 6.43 1.95
CA ASP A 95 -19.58 7.83 1.53
C ASP A 95 -20.49 8.02 0.30
N ASP A 96 -20.39 7.12 -0.68
CA ASP A 96 -21.23 7.14 -1.88
C ASP A 96 -22.71 6.88 -1.55
N GLU A 97 -23.01 5.89 -0.70
CA GLU A 97 -24.37 5.57 -0.23
C GLU A 97 -25.00 6.75 0.54
N LEU A 98 -24.23 7.39 1.44
CA LEU A 98 -24.67 8.58 2.16
C LEU A 98 -24.86 9.78 1.22
N GLY A 99 -23.99 9.93 0.23
CA GLY A 99 -24.12 10.95 -0.81
C GLY A 99 -25.37 10.75 -1.67
N GLU A 100 -25.72 9.52 -1.99
CA GLU A 100 -26.95 9.17 -2.72
C GLU A 100 -28.20 9.44 -1.88
N PHE A 101 -28.23 8.95 -0.63
CA PHE A 101 -29.32 9.20 0.31
C PHE A 101 -29.56 10.70 0.52
N ASN A 102 -28.50 11.49 0.71
CA ASN A 102 -28.63 12.94 0.92
C ASN A 102 -29.10 13.68 -0.34
N ARG A 103 -28.77 13.21 -1.54
CA ARG A 103 -29.26 13.80 -2.80
C ARG A 103 -30.72 13.46 -3.06
N ASN A 104 -31.21 12.31 -2.59
CA ASN A 104 -32.58 11.88 -2.79
C ASN A 104 -33.19 11.21 -1.54
N PRO A 105 -33.46 11.97 -0.47
CA PRO A 105 -33.82 11.41 0.84
C PRO A 105 -35.16 10.66 0.89
N ASN A 106 -35.97 10.75 -0.18
CA ASN A 106 -37.30 10.12 -0.30
C ASN A 106 -37.34 8.96 -1.30
N SER A 107 -36.22 8.53 -1.90
CA SER A 107 -36.24 7.43 -2.88
C SER A 107 -36.48 6.05 -2.28
N GLY A 108 -36.55 5.93 -0.95
CA GLY A 108 -36.92 4.71 -0.23
C GLY A 108 -38.37 4.69 0.28
N THR A 109 -39.20 5.69 -0.07
CA THR A 109 -40.58 5.83 0.43
C THR A 109 -41.67 5.63 -0.62
N GLU A 110 -41.32 5.21 -1.84
CA GLU A 110 -42.30 4.80 -2.85
C GLU A 110 -42.41 3.26 -2.88
N GLU A 111 -43.54 2.79 -2.31
CA GLU A 111 -44.14 1.43 -2.23
C GLU A 111 -43.74 0.50 -1.07
#